data_AF-A0A8E5EPX1-F1
#
_entry.id   AF-A0A8E5EPX1-F1
#
_cell.length_a   1.000
_cell.length_b   1.000
_cell.length_c   1.000
_cell.angle_alpha   90.00
_cell.angle_beta   90.00
_cell.angle_gamma   90.00
#
_symmetry.space_group_name_H-M   'P 1'
#
loop_
_entity.id
_entity.type
_entity.pdbx_description
1 polymer ?
#
loop_
_entity_poly.entity_id
_entity_poly.type
_entity_poly.pdbx_seq_one_letter_code
_entity_poly.pdbx_strand_id
1 'polypeptide(L)'
;MKKLAVMIAIASILSGCMTKDSLNTLKKLVVEKEIKDYVASNYPIESLEIDQLSSEIYDNCMDVINISQLSLVKIELNKETRYVLKSSVDTQPLKKCVDNYLAKKPVSNDAMEALISNPYYEKYKNEPDVREIINKAKIDNLYNLS
;
A
#
# COMPACT_ATOMS: atom_id res chain seq x y z
N MET A 1 6.28 -0.54 -24.82
CA MET A 1 7.38 -1.54 -24.71
C MET A 1 7.02 -2.52 -23.60
N LYS A 2 7.21 -3.82 -23.87
CA LYS A 2 7.03 -5.03 -23.03
C LYS A 2 6.96 -4.80 -21.51
N LYS A 3 6.05 -5.52 -20.85
CA LYS A 3 6.17 -6.25 -19.55
C LYS A 3 4.79 -6.24 -18.87
N LEU A 4 4.17 -7.33 -18.48
CA LEU A 4 4.57 -8.72 -18.44
C LEU A 4 3.25 -9.48 -18.43
N ALA A 5 3.05 -10.36 -19.41
CA ALA A 5 2.07 -11.41 -19.29
C ALA A 5 2.46 -12.23 -18.06
N VAL A 6 1.86 -11.91 -16.91
CA VAL A 6 1.80 -12.84 -15.78
C VAL A 6 0.69 -13.83 -16.11
N MET A 7 0.83 -14.50 -17.26
CA MET A 7 0.36 -15.88 -17.38
C MET A 7 1.31 -16.68 -16.50
N ILE A 8 1.12 -16.59 -15.18
CA ILE A 8 1.51 -17.69 -14.31
C ILE A 8 0.82 -18.89 -14.93
N ALA A 9 1.58 -19.95 -15.18
CA ALA A 9 1.01 -21.23 -15.53
C ALA A 9 0.07 -21.66 -14.38
N ILE A 10 -1.19 -21.22 -14.42
CA ILE A 10 -2.26 -21.61 -13.50
C ILE A 10 -2.56 -23.12 -13.67
N ALA A 11 -2.03 -23.74 -14.73
CA ALA A 11 -2.13 -25.16 -15.02
C ALA A 11 -1.60 -26.06 -13.88
N SER A 12 -0.57 -25.66 -13.14
CA SER A 12 -0.04 -26.44 -12.00
C SER A 12 -0.79 -26.20 -10.68
N ILE A 13 -1.66 -25.19 -10.60
CA ILE A 13 -2.49 -24.93 -9.40
C ILE A 13 -3.77 -25.80 -9.42
N LEU A 14 -4.10 -26.39 -10.57
CA LEU A 14 -5.25 -27.28 -10.74
C LEU A 14 -5.01 -28.72 -10.21
N SER A 15 -3.78 -29.10 -9.88
CA SER A 15 -3.42 -30.45 -9.39
C SER A 15 -3.34 -30.58 -7.86
N GLY A 16 -3.75 -29.56 -7.10
CA GLY A 16 -3.83 -29.60 -5.63
C GLY A 16 -2.52 -29.41 -4.87
N CYS A 17 -1.37 -29.50 -5.52
CA CYS A 17 -0.05 -29.22 -4.92
C CYS A 17 0.48 -27.86 -5.40
N MET A 18 0.31 -26.82 -4.58
CA MET A 18 0.94 -25.52 -4.82
C MET A 18 2.44 -25.63 -4.53
N THR A 19 3.30 -25.32 -5.51
CA THR A 19 4.74 -25.29 -5.29
C THR A 19 5.13 -24.11 -4.40
N LYS A 20 6.30 -24.17 -3.77
CA LYS A 20 6.84 -23.06 -2.97
C LYS A 20 6.96 -21.77 -3.79
N ASP A 21 7.37 -21.88 -5.05
CA ASP A 21 7.51 -20.73 -5.96
C ASP A 21 6.14 -20.14 -6.35
N SER A 22 5.14 -20.99 -6.60
CA SER A 22 3.77 -20.55 -6.83
C SER A 22 3.18 -19.86 -5.60
N LEU A 23 3.42 -20.41 -4.39
CA LEU A 23 2.98 -19.80 -3.13
C LEU A 23 3.62 -18.43 -2.91
N ASN A 24 4.93 -18.30 -3.14
CA ASN A 24 5.64 -17.02 -3.01
C ASN A 24 5.12 -15.98 -4.00
N THR A 25 4.86 -16.39 -5.24
CA THR A 25 4.30 -15.50 -6.27
C THR A 25 2.89 -15.03 -5.89
N LEU A 26 2.04 -15.95 -5.43
CA LEU A 26 0.68 -15.61 -4.99
C LEU A 26 0.69 -14.74 -3.74
N LYS A 27 1.56 -15.03 -2.76
CA LYS A 27 1.78 -14.17 -1.59
C LYS A 27 2.09 -12.75 -2.03
N LYS A 28 3.03 -12.57 -2.97
CA LYS A 28 3.39 -11.25 -3.49
C LYS A 28 2.17 -10.49 -4.03
N LEU A 29 1.44 -11.11 -4.95
CA LEU A 29 0.27 -10.50 -5.60
C LEU A 29 -0.85 -10.13 -4.62
N VAL A 30 -1.13 -11.02 -3.67
CA VAL A 30 -2.20 -10.81 -2.68
C VAL A 30 -1.83 -9.69 -1.71
N VAL A 31 -0.60 -9.69 -1.19
CA VAL A 31 -0.15 -8.63 -0.28
C VAL A 31 -0.12 -7.27 -0.96
N GLU A 32 0.40 -7.19 -2.20
CA GLU A 32 0.43 -5.94 -2.96
C GLU A 32 -0.98 -5.37 -3.15
N LYS A 33 -1.96 -6.24 -3.44
CA LYS A 33 -3.37 -5.84 -3.56
C LYS A 33 -3.94 -5.31 -2.24
N GLU A 34 -3.72 -6.01 -1.13
CA GLU A 34 -4.20 -5.58 0.19
C GLU A 34 -3.63 -4.21 0.59
N ILE A 35 -2.35 -3.95 0.29
CA ILE A 35 -1.73 -2.64 0.50
C ILE A 35 -2.44 -1.57 -0.35
N LYS A 36 -2.62 -1.81 -1.66
CA LYS A 36 -3.27 -0.84 -2.55
C LYS A 36 -4.70 -0.52 -2.13
N ASP A 37 -5.49 -1.54 -1.79
CA ASP A 37 -6.88 -1.38 -1.35
C ASP A 37 -6.95 -0.61 -0.01
N TYR A 38 -6.05 -0.90 0.93
CA TYR A 38 -5.95 -0.18 2.21
C TYR A 38 -5.56 1.28 2.03
N VAL A 39 -4.51 1.56 1.23
CA VAL A 39 -4.05 2.92 0.96
C VAL A 39 -5.15 3.74 0.30
N ALA A 40 -5.77 3.23 -0.77
CA ALA A 40 -6.84 3.93 -1.49
C ALA A 40 -8.07 4.23 -0.61
N SER A 41 -8.35 3.39 0.39
CA SER A 41 -9.50 3.58 1.29
C SER A 41 -9.25 4.56 2.42
N ASN A 42 -8.00 4.71 2.87
CA ASN A 42 -7.65 5.48 4.08
C ASN A 42 -6.85 6.75 3.79
N TYR A 43 -6.19 6.81 2.64
CA TYR A 43 -5.35 7.91 2.23
C TYR A 43 -5.80 8.38 0.84
N PRO A 44 -6.38 9.59 0.72
CA PRO A 44 -6.74 10.17 -0.56
C PRO A 44 -5.46 10.66 -1.26
N ILE A 45 -4.63 9.71 -1.67
CA ILE A 45 -3.41 9.90 -2.45
C ILE A 45 -3.81 9.71 -3.92
N GLU A 46 -3.29 10.54 -4.82
CA GLU A 46 -3.51 10.34 -6.26
C GLU A 46 -3.00 8.96 -6.67
N SER A 47 -3.73 8.23 -7.54
CA SER A 47 -3.39 6.83 -7.87
C SER A 47 -1.96 6.66 -8.39
N LEU A 48 -1.39 7.72 -8.98
CA LEU A 48 -0.03 7.77 -9.49
C LEU A 48 1.03 7.63 -8.39
N GLU A 49 0.81 8.24 -7.23
CA GLU A 49 1.71 8.15 -6.07
C GLU A 49 1.59 6.79 -5.38
N ILE A 50 0.38 6.20 -5.35
CA ILE A 50 0.16 4.84 -4.81
C ILE A 50 0.95 3.81 -5.61
N ASP A 51 0.91 3.86 -6.95
CA ASP A 51 1.65 2.90 -7.78
C ASP A 51 3.17 3.03 -7.58
N GLN A 52 3.70 4.25 -7.41
CA GLN A 52 5.12 4.48 -7.12
C GLN A 52 5.52 3.95 -5.73
N LEU A 53 4.72 4.22 -4.72
CA LEU A 53 5.02 3.82 -3.33
C LEU A 53 4.73 2.34 -3.07
N SER A 54 3.82 1.72 -3.85
CA SER A 54 3.35 0.36 -3.60
C SER A 54 4.48 -0.67 -3.58
N SER A 55 5.46 -0.56 -4.47
CA SER A 55 6.60 -1.48 -4.50
C SER A 55 7.44 -1.36 -3.23
N GLU A 56 7.70 -0.13 -2.76
CA GLU A 56 8.52 0.08 -1.57
C GLU A 56 7.78 -0.33 -0.29
N ILE A 57 6.49 0.01 -0.18
CA ILE A 57 5.65 -0.43 0.95
C ILE A 57 5.59 -1.95 0.98
N TYR A 58 5.41 -2.58 -0.18
CA TYR A 58 5.42 -4.03 -0.32
C TYR A 58 6.74 -4.63 0.19
N ASP A 59 7.89 -4.16 -0.31
CA ASP A 59 9.19 -4.72 0.07
C ASP A 59 9.46 -4.58 1.58
N ASN A 60 8.93 -3.53 2.22
CA ASN A 60 9.06 -3.32 3.66
C ASN A 60 8.06 -4.11 4.50
N CYS A 61 6.84 -4.32 4.00
CA CYS A 61 5.73 -4.83 4.79
C CYS A 61 5.31 -6.27 4.44
N MET A 62 5.86 -6.90 3.39
CA MET A 62 5.36 -8.20 2.91
C MET A 62 5.49 -9.37 3.89
N ASP A 63 6.42 -9.29 4.84
CA ASP A 63 6.73 -10.37 5.77
C ASP A 63 6.11 -10.18 7.15
N VAL A 64 5.40 -9.07 7.38
CA VAL A 64 4.78 -8.79 8.69
C VAL A 64 3.52 -9.62 8.95
N ILE A 65 2.96 -10.25 7.91
CA ILE A 65 1.81 -11.15 8.02
C ILE A 65 2.18 -12.59 7.64
N ASN A 66 1.64 -13.53 8.40
CA ASN A 66 1.87 -14.96 8.17
C ASN A 66 0.93 -15.50 7.09
N ILE A 67 1.47 -15.70 5.88
CA ILE A 67 0.72 -16.25 4.74
C ILE A 67 1.21 -17.67 4.46
N SER A 68 0.31 -18.62 4.67
CA SER A 68 0.47 -20.01 4.22
C SER A 68 -0.49 -20.31 3.09
N GLN A 69 -0.36 -21.47 2.43
CA GLN A 69 -1.36 -21.93 1.45
C GLN A 69 -2.77 -21.97 2.04
N LEU A 70 -2.91 -22.31 3.32
CA LEU A 70 -4.20 -22.35 4.01
C LEU A 70 -4.78 -20.96 4.26
N SER A 71 -3.99 -19.90 4.17
CA SER A 71 -4.43 -18.51 4.32
C SER A 71 -5.08 -17.97 3.04
N LEU A 72 -4.97 -18.69 1.92
CA LEU A 72 -5.45 -18.25 0.60
C LEU A 72 -6.75 -18.96 0.21
N VAL A 73 -7.67 -18.22 -0.42
CA VAL A 73 -8.91 -18.74 -1.02
C VAL A 73 -8.92 -18.42 -2.50
N LYS A 74 -9.34 -19.40 -3.29
CA LYS A 74 -9.65 -19.20 -4.71
C LYS A 74 -11.08 -18.67 -4.84
N ILE A 75 -11.24 -17.53 -5.50
CA ILE A 75 -12.53 -16.95 -5.84
C ILE A 75 -12.63 -16.77 -7.35
N GLU A 76 -13.86 -16.70 -7.87
CA GLU A 76 -14.12 -16.39 -9.26
C GLU A 76 -14.82 -15.02 -9.34
N LEU A 77 -14.23 -14.11 -10.11
CA LEU A 77 -14.69 -12.74 -10.25
C LEU A 77 -14.62 -12.35 -11.72
N ASN A 78 -15.74 -11.97 -12.33
CA ASN A 78 -15.82 -11.60 -13.74
C ASN A 78 -15.23 -12.65 -14.71
N LYS A 79 -15.48 -13.95 -14.44
CA LYS A 79 -14.90 -15.10 -15.19
C LYS A 79 -13.38 -15.24 -15.07
N GLU A 80 -12.76 -14.53 -14.13
CA GLU A 80 -11.34 -14.69 -13.79
C GLU A 80 -11.20 -15.38 -12.44
N THR A 81 -10.34 -16.39 -12.39
CA THR A 81 -9.90 -16.99 -11.12
C THR A 81 -8.92 -16.03 -10.42
N ARG A 82 -9.21 -15.70 -9.16
CA ARG A 82 -8.33 -14.88 -8.31
C ARG A 82 -8.07 -15.58 -6.98
N TYR A 83 -6.93 -15.26 -6.37
CA TYR A 83 -6.60 -15.66 -5.00
C TYR A 83 -6.70 -14.45 -4.08
N VAL A 84 -7.28 -14.63 -2.90
CA VAL A 84 -7.42 -13.61 -1.86
C VAL A 84 -7.08 -14.20 -0.49
N LEU A 85 -6.81 -13.34 0.50
CA LEU A 85 -6.71 -13.79 1.89
C LEU A 85 -8.06 -14.29 2.39
N LYS A 86 -8.04 -15.34 3.21
CA LYS A 86 -9.20 -15.72 4.03
C LYS A 86 -9.57 -14.56 4.94
N SER A 87 -10.87 -14.36 5.15
CA SER A 87 -11.39 -13.37 6.09
C SER A 87 -10.90 -13.56 7.54
N SER A 88 -10.47 -14.79 7.89
CA SER A 88 -9.91 -15.11 9.21
C SER A 88 -8.45 -14.70 9.38
N VAL A 89 -7.77 -14.25 8.33
CA VAL A 89 -6.37 -13.81 8.40
C VAL A 89 -6.35 -12.42 9.03
N ASP A 90 -5.60 -12.25 10.11
CA ASP A 90 -5.40 -10.94 10.73
C ASP A 90 -4.47 -10.07 9.87
N THR A 91 -5.02 -9.00 9.32
CA THR A 91 -4.29 -8.02 8.49
C THR A 91 -3.87 -6.78 9.27
N GLN A 92 -4.17 -6.69 10.58
CA GLN A 92 -3.76 -5.54 11.41
C GLN A 92 -2.25 -5.30 11.43
N PRO A 93 -1.38 -6.33 11.51
CA PRO A 93 0.06 -6.11 11.43
C PRO A 93 0.49 -5.46 10.11
N LEU A 94 -0.13 -5.85 8.99
CA LEU A 94 0.13 -5.26 7.68
C LEU A 94 -0.26 -3.78 7.65
N LYS A 95 -1.48 -3.46 8.08
CA LYS A 95 -2.01 -2.09 8.12
C LYS A 95 -1.11 -1.17 8.95
N LYS A 96 -0.74 -1.60 10.16
CA LYS A 96 0.17 -0.86 11.02
C LYS A 96 1.55 -0.66 10.38
N CYS A 97 2.05 -1.63 9.60
CA CYS A 97 3.30 -1.44 8.85
C CYS A 97 3.15 -0.38 7.77
N VAL A 98 2.06 -0.40 7.00
CA VAL A 98 1.75 0.60 5.98
C VAL A 98 1.63 1.99 6.61
N ASP A 99 0.88 2.12 7.71
CA ASP A 99 0.73 3.38 8.44
C ASP A 99 2.08 3.94 8.89
N ASN A 100 2.92 3.09 9.50
CA ASN A 100 4.25 3.48 9.97
C ASN A 100 5.19 3.85 8.81
N TYR A 101 5.07 3.17 7.67
CA TYR A 101 5.86 3.47 6.48
C TYR A 101 5.48 4.85 5.93
N LEU A 102 4.19 5.07 5.69
CA LEU A 102 3.66 6.34 5.19
C LEU A 102 3.92 7.47 6.18
N ALA A 103 3.81 7.23 7.48
CA ALA A 103 4.14 8.22 8.50
C ALA A 103 5.62 8.58 8.54
N LYS A 104 6.53 7.78 7.97
CA LYS A 104 7.96 8.13 7.88
C LYS A 104 8.32 8.79 6.55
N LYS A 105 7.38 8.88 5.61
CA LYS A 105 7.63 9.52 4.32
C LYS A 105 7.52 11.05 4.45
N PRO A 106 8.48 11.78 3.85
CA PRO A 106 8.37 13.22 3.68
C PRO A 106 7.05 13.60 3.01
N VAL A 107 6.40 14.65 3.50
CA VAL A 107 5.37 15.34 2.74
C VAL A 107 6.04 16.01 1.54
N SER A 108 5.55 15.79 0.32
CA SER A 108 6.13 16.43 -0.87
C SER A 108 5.97 17.95 -0.85
N ASN A 109 6.83 18.68 -1.56
CA ASN A 109 6.70 20.14 -1.71
C ASN A 109 5.35 20.51 -2.35
N ASP A 110 4.88 19.75 -3.34
CA ASP A 110 3.59 19.99 -4.01
C ASP A 110 2.41 19.84 -3.03
N ALA A 111 2.45 18.82 -2.16
CA ALA A 111 1.45 18.65 -1.12
C ALA A 111 1.50 19.78 -0.06
N MET A 112 2.69 20.29 0.24
CA MET A 112 2.86 21.46 1.10
C MET A 112 2.31 22.74 0.45
N GLU A 113 2.57 22.96 -0.83
CA GLU A 113 2.03 24.09 -1.58
C GLU A 113 0.50 24.03 -1.67
N ALA A 114 -0.07 22.84 -1.90
CA ALA A 114 -1.52 22.63 -1.89
C ALA A 114 -2.13 22.92 -0.52
N LEU A 115 -1.45 22.55 0.58
CA LEU A 115 -1.87 22.86 1.94
C LEU A 115 -1.85 24.37 2.20
N ILE A 116 -0.76 25.06 1.86
CA ILE A 116 -0.60 26.51 2.07
C ILE A 116 -1.58 27.31 1.21
N SER A 117 -1.82 26.86 -0.02
CA SER A 117 -2.74 27.51 -0.97
C SER A 117 -4.21 27.27 -0.64
N ASN A 118 -4.51 26.40 0.33
CA ASN A 118 -5.88 26.12 0.76
C ASN A 118 -6.47 27.37 1.45
N PRO A 119 -7.67 27.85 1.06
CA PRO A 119 -8.30 29.02 1.67
C PRO A 119 -8.53 28.92 3.19
N TYR A 120 -8.58 27.68 3.70
CA TYR A 120 -8.77 27.40 5.12
C TYR A 120 -7.46 27.26 5.89
N TYR A 121 -6.29 27.32 5.23
CA TYR A 121 -4.99 27.18 5.86
C TYR A 121 -4.80 28.20 6.99
N GLU A 122 -5.01 29.48 6.72
CA GLU A 122 -4.86 30.55 7.70
C GLU A 122 -5.75 30.35 8.94
N LYS A 123 -6.92 29.71 8.75
CA LYS A 123 -7.87 29.42 9.83
C LYS A 123 -7.39 28.29 10.73
N TYR A 124 -6.76 27.25 10.18
CA TYR A 124 -6.45 26.02 10.91
C TYR A 124 -4.95 25.75 11.12
N LYS A 125 -4.03 26.57 10.57
CA LYS A 125 -2.57 26.36 10.68
C LYS A 125 -2.04 26.32 12.12
N ASN A 126 -2.81 26.83 13.08
CA ASN A 126 -2.47 26.84 14.49
C ASN A 126 -3.11 25.69 15.28
N GLU A 127 -4.00 24.90 14.68
CA GLU A 127 -4.56 23.70 15.32
C GLU A 127 -3.44 22.68 15.56
N PRO A 128 -3.40 22.01 16.73
CA PRO A 128 -2.29 21.13 17.11
C PRO A 128 -1.95 20.09 16.03
N ASP A 129 -2.96 19.37 15.53
CA ASP A 129 -2.79 18.29 14.55
C ASP A 129 -2.28 18.83 13.19
N VAL A 130 -2.79 19.99 12.76
CA VAL A 130 -2.37 20.64 11.52
C VAL A 130 -0.93 21.17 11.65
N ARG A 131 -0.58 21.72 12.81
CA ARG A 131 0.75 22.25 13.09
C ARG A 131 1.79 21.14 13.19
N GLU A 132 1.42 19.97 13.70
CA GLU A 132 2.28 18.78 13.69
C GLU A 132 2.59 18.33 12.26
N ILE A 133 1.58 18.27 11.39
CA ILE A 133 1.75 17.94 9.96
C ILE A 133 2.68 18.95 9.27
N ILE A 134 2.47 20.25 9.49
CA ILE A 134 3.31 21.32 8.91
C ILE A 134 4.75 21.21 9.40
N ASN A 135 4.97 21.01 10.69
CA ASN A 135 6.31 20.92 11.26
C ASN A 135 7.06 19.70 10.73
N LYS A 136 6.38 18.56 10.65
CA LYS A 136 6.95 17.33 10.08
C LYS A 136 7.35 17.53 8.63
N ALA A 137 6.47 18.10 7.83
CA ALA A 137 6.75 18.42 6.44
C ALA A 137 7.89 19.45 6.25
N LYS A 138 8.05 20.42 7.15
CA LYS A 138 9.18 21.36 7.15
C LYS A 138 10.51 20.67 7.48
N ILE A 139 10.50 19.76 8.46
CA ILE A 139 11.66 18.95 8.85
C ILE A 139 12.08 18.05 7.69
N ASP A 140 11.10 17.43 7.02
CA ASP A 140 11.34 16.47 5.96
C ASP A 140 11.81 17.13 4.64
N ASN A 141 11.42 18.38 4.38
CA ASN A 141 11.76 19.08 3.13
C ASN A 141 13.04 19.93 3.18
N LEU A 142 13.70 20.13 4.34
CA LEU A 142 14.95 20.88 4.51
C LEU A 142 15.15 22.09 3.55
N TYR A 143 14.08 22.84 3.28
CA TYR A 143 14.13 24.14 2.63
C TYR A 143 13.43 25.16 3.52
N ASN A 144 14.18 26.22 3.82
CA ASN A 144 13.76 27.37 4.58
C ASN A 144 12.46 27.95 4.03
N LEU A 145 11.37 27.81 4.79
CA LEU A 145 10.30 28.80 4.76
C LEU A 145 10.77 29.99 5.60
N SER A 146 11.59 30.84 4.96
CA SER A 146 11.92 32.20 5.41
C SER A 146 10.73 33.13 5.17
#